data_AF-A0A6N7DSG7-F1
#
_entry.id   AF-A0A6N7DSG7-F1
#
_cell.length_a   1.000
_cell.length_b   1.000
_cell.length_c   1.000
_cell.angle_alpha   90.00
_cell.angle_beta   90.00
_cell.angle_gamma   90.00
#
_symmetry.space_group_name_H-M   'P 1'
#
loop_
_entity.id
_entity.type
_entity.pdbx_description
1 polymer ?
#
loop_
_entity_poly.entity_id
_entity_poly.type
_entity_poly.pdbx_seq_one_letter_code
_entity_poly.pdbx_strand_id
1 'polypeptide(L)'
;MKSLHEMIEFLAIDLQQQKMAASESLVLMRQLSHLYTSSSEITENSVFIAQPGSRCHGIEYMDQAIERGAVCILTNHLPEHIESTDVPIFLVNDLVEQLSGLADWFYQRPSQRVKVIGITGTNGKTSTAHYIAQLLSQQHSVGVLGTLGNGVLGQLIPSANTTLEVVSLNRKLEEFARLGVEYVVMEVSSHAIALGRIQNIRFEGLALTQVTRDHLDFHETEEAYRETKAKLFLEYPAKFRVLNLGDSLGKSIMETLAQSVGEVVFGYALNDSFCELAKSDLKSESDAMFSCVSFKELSFVPAGMEGVISLSLFKENESLGHSELTFNAGLMGAFNAENLLCTVTVAYGCGLPLSEIEAGVHALTPVSGRMEKVHEHPLILIDYAHTPDALASALHAVQQHFASSGDDEQKQGKLWLVFGCGGDRDKGKRPLMGEVAEKLADFVIITDDNPRNEAPEDIVADIIKGMSKASAAQIIHDRAQAVEYAIRHAEPCDIVMIAGKGHENYQEIQGQRFFMSDAVLADLTLREIKQEAVSAVDMRTTDTGKIDL
;
A
#
# COMPACT_ATOMS: atom_id res chain seq x y z
N MET A 1 -5.64 -15.09 -27.93
CA MET A 1 -6.95 -15.27 -27.24
C MET A 1 -7.20 -16.76 -27.13
N LYS A 2 -7.89 -17.19 -26.07
CA LYS A 2 -8.25 -18.60 -25.85
C LYS A 2 -9.65 -18.84 -26.37
N SER A 3 -9.91 -20.04 -26.88
CA SER A 3 -11.24 -20.49 -27.26
C SER A 3 -11.96 -21.16 -26.08
N LEU A 4 -13.28 -21.25 -26.17
CA LEU A 4 -14.08 -22.01 -25.21
C LEU A 4 -13.68 -23.49 -25.17
N HIS A 5 -13.40 -24.09 -26.32
CA HIS A 5 -12.93 -25.47 -26.42
C HIS A 5 -11.64 -25.71 -25.64
N GLU A 6 -10.63 -24.86 -25.83
CA GLU A 6 -9.36 -24.96 -25.09
C GLU A 6 -9.56 -24.84 -23.58
N MET A 7 -10.52 -24.03 -23.12
CA MET A 7 -10.81 -23.87 -21.69
C MET A 7 -11.48 -25.12 -21.10
N ILE A 8 -12.40 -25.72 -21.86
CA ILE A 8 -13.05 -26.99 -21.49
C ILE A 8 -12.02 -28.10 -21.35
N GLU A 9 -11.08 -28.19 -22.30
CA GLU A 9 -9.97 -29.15 -22.23
C GLU A 9 -9.07 -28.89 -21.02
N PHE A 10 -8.71 -27.63 -20.77
CA PHE A 10 -7.86 -27.25 -19.62
C PHE A 10 -8.49 -27.66 -18.28
N LEU A 11 -9.80 -27.42 -18.12
CA LEU A 11 -10.54 -27.74 -16.90
C LEU A 11 -11.01 -29.21 -16.84
N ALA A 12 -10.70 -30.01 -17.87
CA ALA A 12 -11.16 -31.39 -18.00
C ALA A 12 -12.68 -31.54 -17.79
N ILE A 13 -13.47 -30.60 -18.31
CA ILE A 13 -14.92 -30.58 -18.14
C ILE A 13 -15.54 -31.74 -18.92
N ASP A 14 -16.23 -32.65 -18.22
CA ASP A 14 -17.01 -33.71 -18.84
C ASP A 14 -18.31 -33.15 -19.43
N LEU A 15 -18.32 -32.93 -20.74
CA LEU A 15 -19.48 -32.40 -21.47
C LEU A 15 -20.71 -33.32 -21.40
N GLN A 16 -20.56 -34.63 -21.10
CA GLN A 16 -21.70 -35.54 -20.98
C GLN A 16 -22.51 -35.30 -19.70
N GLN A 17 -21.93 -34.62 -18.70
CA GLN A 17 -22.59 -34.30 -17.43
C GLN A 17 -23.20 -32.90 -17.40
N GLN A 18 -23.11 -32.14 -18.50
CA GLN A 18 -23.51 -30.73 -18.57
C GLN A 18 -24.87 -30.57 -19.25
N LYS A 19 -25.68 -29.60 -18.80
CA LYS A 19 -26.89 -29.17 -19.53
C LYS A 19 -26.47 -28.24 -20.66
N MET A 20 -26.31 -28.77 -21.88
CA MET A 20 -25.95 -27.97 -23.06
C MET A 20 -27.16 -27.71 -23.99
N ALA A 21 -27.24 -26.50 -24.55
CA ALA A 21 -28.18 -26.14 -25.62
C ALA A 21 -27.65 -26.52 -27.01
N ALA A 22 -28.57 -26.77 -27.96
CA ALA A 22 -28.39 -27.56 -29.17
C ALA A 22 -27.59 -26.94 -30.37
N SER A 23 -26.52 -26.16 -30.14
CA SER A 23 -25.66 -25.68 -31.25
C SER A 23 -24.15 -25.90 -30.99
N GLU A 24 -23.76 -27.17 -31.02
CA GLU A 24 -22.51 -27.67 -30.42
C GLU A 24 -21.19 -27.24 -31.08
N SER A 25 -21.13 -26.90 -32.38
CA SER A 25 -19.85 -26.68 -33.07
C SER A 25 -19.40 -25.23 -33.18
N LEU A 26 -20.33 -24.27 -33.26
CA LEU A 26 -20.01 -22.84 -33.37
C LEU A 26 -19.71 -22.20 -32.01
N VAL A 27 -20.37 -22.65 -30.94
CA VAL A 27 -20.18 -22.13 -29.58
C VAL A 27 -18.79 -22.48 -29.04
N LEU A 28 -18.30 -23.70 -29.31
CA LEU A 28 -16.97 -24.16 -28.86
C LEU A 28 -15.80 -23.40 -29.51
N MET A 29 -15.98 -22.86 -30.72
CA MET A 29 -14.95 -22.07 -31.41
C MET A 29 -14.95 -20.58 -31.02
N ARG A 30 -15.87 -20.15 -30.15
CA ARG A 30 -15.97 -18.75 -29.74
C ARG A 30 -14.71 -18.35 -28.97
N GLN A 31 -14.14 -17.20 -29.35
CA GLN A 31 -12.98 -16.61 -28.68
C GLN A 31 -13.44 -15.93 -27.40
N LEU A 32 -12.69 -16.16 -26.33
CA LEU A 32 -12.93 -15.61 -25.02
C LEU A 32 -12.05 -14.36 -24.82
N SER A 33 -12.65 -13.29 -24.32
CA SER A 33 -11.97 -12.01 -24.06
C SER A 33 -11.38 -11.98 -22.65
N HIS A 34 -12.22 -12.19 -21.64
CA HIS A 34 -11.86 -12.03 -20.23
C HIS A 34 -12.57 -13.04 -19.31
N LEU A 35 -11.96 -13.26 -18.15
CA LEU A 35 -12.54 -13.94 -17.00
C LEU A 35 -12.97 -12.89 -15.97
N TYR A 36 -14.15 -13.06 -15.37
CA TYR A 36 -14.66 -12.20 -14.28
C TYR A 36 -15.30 -13.03 -13.16
N THR A 37 -15.03 -12.63 -11.92
CA THR A 37 -15.68 -13.18 -10.71
C THR A 37 -16.83 -12.31 -10.20
N SER A 38 -17.07 -11.16 -10.85
CA SER A 38 -18.15 -10.22 -10.57
C SER A 38 -19.03 -10.06 -11.81
N SER A 39 -20.32 -10.37 -11.68
CA SER A 39 -21.31 -10.18 -12.74
C SER A 39 -21.37 -8.72 -13.23
N SER A 40 -21.12 -7.77 -12.33
CA SER A 40 -21.11 -6.34 -12.63
C SER A 40 -19.90 -5.85 -13.45
N GLU A 41 -18.91 -6.71 -13.69
CA GLU A 41 -17.76 -6.40 -14.54
C GLU A 41 -17.81 -7.10 -15.91
N ILE A 42 -18.79 -7.99 -16.13
CA ILE A 42 -18.91 -8.76 -17.36
C ILE A 42 -18.99 -7.83 -18.58
N THR A 43 -18.22 -8.20 -19.60
CA THR A 43 -18.22 -7.60 -20.94
C THR A 43 -18.53 -8.66 -21.99
N GLU A 44 -18.78 -8.27 -23.23
CA GLU A 44 -19.01 -9.22 -24.33
C GLU A 44 -17.88 -10.25 -24.46
N ASN A 45 -18.26 -11.49 -24.79
CA ASN A 45 -17.34 -12.61 -24.99
C ASN A 45 -16.56 -13.03 -23.74
N SER A 46 -17.05 -12.68 -22.55
CA SER A 46 -16.38 -13.00 -21.28
C SER A 46 -16.96 -14.24 -20.60
N VAL A 47 -16.17 -14.84 -19.71
CA VAL A 47 -16.57 -15.96 -18.86
C VAL A 47 -16.92 -15.42 -17.48
N PHE A 48 -18.09 -15.81 -16.97
CA PHE A 48 -18.46 -15.53 -15.59
C PHE A 48 -18.09 -16.70 -14.68
N ILE A 49 -17.36 -16.42 -13.60
CA ILE A 49 -16.93 -17.40 -12.60
C ILE A 49 -17.79 -17.18 -11.36
N ALA A 50 -18.84 -18.00 -11.24
CA ALA A 50 -19.81 -17.99 -10.16
C ALA A 50 -19.32 -18.86 -8.98
N GLN A 51 -18.62 -18.22 -8.05
CA GLN A 51 -18.04 -18.85 -6.85
C GLN A 51 -18.83 -18.53 -5.57
N PRO A 52 -18.68 -19.34 -4.50
CA PRO A 52 -19.24 -19.01 -3.19
C PRO A 52 -18.63 -17.72 -2.63
N GLY A 53 -19.47 -16.83 -2.13
CA GLY A 53 -19.07 -15.62 -1.38
C GLY A 53 -19.43 -15.72 0.10
N SER A 54 -19.03 -14.72 0.89
CA SER A 54 -19.34 -14.67 2.33
C SER A 54 -20.79 -14.33 2.66
N ARG A 55 -21.56 -13.82 1.68
CA ARG A 55 -22.97 -13.40 1.85
C ARG A 55 -23.96 -14.22 1.02
N CYS A 56 -23.61 -14.51 -0.21
CA CYS A 56 -24.45 -15.20 -1.20
C CYS A 56 -23.56 -15.95 -2.20
N HIS A 57 -24.15 -16.89 -2.94
CA HIS A 57 -23.43 -17.63 -3.97
C HIS A 57 -23.43 -16.85 -5.29
N GLY A 58 -22.29 -16.79 -6.00
CA GLY A 58 -22.17 -16.02 -7.25
C GLY A 58 -23.14 -16.44 -8.36
N ILE A 59 -23.64 -17.68 -8.30
CA ILE A 59 -24.61 -18.21 -9.28
C ILE A 59 -25.96 -17.48 -9.22
N GLU A 60 -26.28 -16.86 -8.09
CA GLU A 60 -27.50 -16.02 -7.94
C GLU A 60 -27.48 -14.80 -8.87
N TYR A 61 -26.32 -14.43 -9.42
CA TYR A 61 -26.14 -13.33 -10.37
C TYR A 61 -25.97 -13.79 -11.83
N MET A 62 -26.33 -15.03 -12.15
CA MET A 62 -26.16 -15.58 -13.50
C MET A 62 -26.91 -14.78 -14.57
N ASP A 63 -28.16 -14.36 -14.30
CA ASP A 63 -28.99 -13.65 -15.27
C ASP A 63 -28.36 -12.31 -15.64
N GLN A 64 -27.87 -11.58 -14.62
CA GLN A 64 -27.13 -10.33 -14.83
C GLN A 64 -25.86 -10.54 -15.69
N ALA A 65 -25.14 -11.65 -15.48
CA ALA A 65 -23.95 -11.96 -16.27
C ALA A 65 -24.32 -12.28 -17.74
N ILE A 66 -25.39 -13.04 -17.96
CA ILE A 66 -25.91 -13.39 -19.30
C ILE A 66 -26.34 -12.11 -20.03
N GLU A 67 -27.12 -11.24 -19.39
CA GLU A 67 -27.57 -9.96 -19.96
C GLU A 67 -26.41 -9.06 -20.37
N ARG A 68 -25.28 -9.13 -19.67
CA ARG A 68 -24.07 -8.35 -19.96
C ARG A 68 -23.15 -8.99 -21.02
N GLY A 69 -23.52 -10.15 -21.55
CA GLY A 69 -22.81 -10.80 -22.65
C GLY A 69 -21.83 -11.89 -22.23
N ALA A 70 -22.02 -12.51 -21.06
CA ALA A 70 -21.29 -13.73 -20.71
C ALA A 70 -21.57 -14.83 -21.74
N VAL A 71 -20.52 -15.51 -22.18
CA VAL A 71 -20.63 -16.60 -23.18
C VAL A 71 -20.60 -17.99 -22.57
N CYS A 72 -20.18 -18.09 -21.32
CA CYS A 72 -20.38 -19.25 -20.47
C CYS A 72 -20.24 -18.85 -19.00
N ILE A 73 -20.74 -19.74 -18.13
CA ILE A 73 -20.65 -19.61 -16.69
C ILE A 73 -19.90 -20.82 -16.14
N LEU A 74 -18.89 -20.61 -15.31
CA LEU A 74 -18.22 -21.64 -14.53
C LEU A 74 -18.74 -21.56 -13.09
N THR A 75 -19.11 -22.70 -12.51
CA THR A 75 -19.57 -22.75 -11.12
C THR A 75 -19.26 -24.09 -10.47
N ASN A 76 -19.15 -24.14 -9.15
CA ASN A 76 -19.08 -25.37 -8.37
C ASN A 76 -20.46 -25.82 -7.83
N HIS A 77 -21.53 -25.06 -8.12
CA HIS A 77 -22.87 -25.35 -7.65
C HIS A 77 -23.91 -25.02 -8.72
N LEU A 78 -24.69 -26.03 -9.14
CA LEU A 78 -25.81 -25.82 -10.08
C LEU A 78 -27.06 -25.29 -9.36
N PRO A 79 -27.80 -24.33 -9.93
CA PRO A 79 -29.10 -23.92 -9.38
C PRO A 79 -30.10 -25.08 -9.37
N GLU A 80 -30.99 -25.12 -8.38
CA GLU A 80 -32.09 -26.11 -8.33
C GLU A 80 -33.07 -25.93 -9.50
N HIS A 81 -33.27 -24.69 -9.95
CA HIS A 81 -34.10 -24.33 -11.09
C HIS A 81 -33.29 -23.49 -12.08
N ILE A 82 -33.15 -24.00 -13.31
CA ILE A 82 -32.53 -23.29 -14.43
C ILE A 82 -33.63 -23.11 -15.47
N GLU A 83 -34.06 -21.86 -15.69
CA GLU A 83 -34.84 -21.53 -16.88
C GLU A 83 -33.99 -21.79 -18.12
N SER A 84 -34.59 -22.20 -19.23
CA SER A 84 -33.86 -22.52 -20.46
C SER A 84 -33.01 -21.32 -20.91
N THR A 85 -31.69 -21.44 -20.83
CA THR A 85 -30.72 -20.43 -21.28
C THR A 85 -29.86 -20.98 -22.41
N ASP A 86 -29.53 -20.11 -23.38
CA ASP A 86 -28.62 -20.44 -24.48
C ASP A 86 -27.13 -20.34 -24.06
N VAL A 87 -26.85 -19.80 -22.86
CA VAL A 87 -25.49 -19.68 -22.32
C VAL A 87 -25.14 -20.95 -21.54
N PRO A 88 -24.08 -21.69 -21.93
CA PRO A 88 -23.69 -22.90 -21.23
C PRO A 88 -23.20 -22.61 -19.81
N ILE A 89 -23.68 -23.41 -18.87
CA ILE A 89 -23.25 -23.41 -17.47
C ILE A 89 -22.46 -24.69 -17.24
N PHE A 90 -21.20 -24.54 -16.86
CA PHE A 90 -20.29 -25.65 -16.59
C PHE A 90 -20.10 -25.84 -15.10
N LEU A 91 -20.48 -27.02 -14.61
CA LEU A 91 -20.13 -27.47 -13.26
C LEU A 91 -18.66 -27.91 -13.23
N VAL A 92 -17.86 -27.24 -12.41
CA VAL A 92 -16.42 -27.48 -12.23
C VAL A 92 -16.17 -27.80 -10.76
N ASN A 93 -15.67 -29.01 -10.49
CA ASN A 93 -15.25 -29.42 -9.15
C ASN A 93 -13.98 -28.66 -8.76
N ASP A 94 -13.83 -28.33 -7.47
CA ASP A 94 -12.64 -27.66 -6.94
C ASP A 94 -12.32 -26.35 -7.70
N LEU A 95 -13.37 -25.64 -8.16
CA LEU A 95 -13.25 -24.46 -9.02
C LEU A 95 -12.34 -23.40 -8.37
N VAL A 96 -12.47 -23.20 -7.06
CA VAL A 96 -11.69 -22.21 -6.30
C VAL A 96 -10.20 -22.56 -6.32
N GLU A 97 -9.82 -23.83 -6.08
CA GLU A 97 -8.43 -24.26 -6.17
C GLU A 97 -7.87 -24.12 -7.60
N GLN A 98 -8.70 -24.33 -8.62
CA GLN A 98 -8.30 -24.26 -10.03
C GLN A 98 -8.18 -22.83 -10.57
N LEU A 99 -8.72 -21.79 -9.90
CA LEU A 99 -8.75 -20.42 -10.42
C LEU A 99 -7.36 -19.87 -10.75
N SER A 100 -6.36 -20.17 -9.92
CA SER A 100 -4.99 -19.68 -10.12
C SER A 100 -4.35 -20.26 -11.37
N GLY A 101 -4.53 -21.56 -11.61
CA GLY A 101 -4.05 -22.24 -12.82
C GLY A 101 -4.82 -21.77 -14.06
N LEU A 102 -6.15 -21.65 -13.94
CA LEU A 102 -7.01 -21.19 -15.03
C LEU A 102 -6.66 -19.76 -15.45
N ALA A 103 -6.52 -18.83 -14.51
CA ALA A 103 -6.22 -17.44 -14.81
C ALA A 103 -4.82 -17.29 -15.42
N ASP A 104 -3.80 -17.95 -14.86
CA ASP A 104 -2.43 -17.95 -15.41
C ASP A 104 -2.40 -18.51 -16.84
N TRP A 105 -3.07 -19.64 -17.09
CA TRP A 105 -3.16 -20.24 -18.42
C TRP A 105 -3.94 -19.35 -19.41
N PHE A 106 -5.09 -18.82 -18.99
CA PHE A 106 -5.99 -18.03 -19.84
C PHE A 106 -5.30 -16.76 -20.33
N TYR A 107 -4.63 -16.06 -19.41
CA TYR A 107 -3.90 -14.82 -19.68
C TYR A 107 -2.45 -15.04 -20.13
N GLN A 108 -2.11 -16.28 -20.52
CA GLN A 108 -0.82 -16.66 -21.11
C GLN A 108 0.37 -16.26 -20.22
N ARG A 109 0.36 -16.71 -18.97
CA ARG A 109 1.42 -16.53 -17.97
C ARG A 109 1.86 -15.08 -17.85
N PRO A 110 0.95 -14.15 -17.50
CA PRO A 110 1.21 -12.73 -17.60
C PRO A 110 2.40 -12.28 -16.72
N SER A 111 2.60 -12.87 -15.54
CA SER A 111 3.73 -12.57 -14.66
C SER A 111 5.10 -13.01 -15.22
N GLN A 112 5.17 -13.76 -16.33
CA GLN A 112 6.42 -14.09 -17.01
C GLN A 112 6.77 -13.06 -18.10
N ARG A 113 5.83 -12.18 -18.44
CA ARG A 113 5.98 -11.15 -19.47
C ARG A 113 6.22 -9.76 -18.90
N VAL A 114 6.05 -9.60 -17.59
CA VAL A 114 6.37 -8.39 -16.82
C VAL A 114 7.19 -8.78 -15.59
N LYS A 115 8.09 -7.92 -15.13
CA LYS A 115 8.89 -8.17 -13.92
C LYS A 115 8.10 -7.75 -12.68
N VAL A 116 7.59 -8.72 -11.92
CA VAL A 116 6.77 -8.45 -10.73
C VAL A 116 7.62 -8.34 -9.47
N ILE A 117 7.53 -7.22 -8.75
CA ILE A 117 8.15 -7.00 -7.44
C ILE A 117 7.05 -7.05 -6.39
N GLY A 118 7.11 -8.01 -5.46
CA GLY A 118 6.14 -8.16 -4.37
C GLY A 118 6.66 -7.61 -3.05
N ILE A 119 5.91 -6.74 -2.38
CA ILE A 119 6.26 -6.17 -1.07
C ILE A 119 5.26 -6.63 -0.01
N THR A 120 5.76 -7.21 1.08
CA THR A 120 4.94 -7.52 2.25
C THR A 120 5.50 -6.95 3.55
N GLY A 121 4.64 -6.98 4.57
CA GLY A 121 4.89 -6.52 5.93
C GLY A 121 3.62 -5.97 6.59
N THR A 122 3.72 -5.54 7.84
CA THR A 122 2.62 -4.92 8.57
C THR A 122 2.43 -3.48 8.12
N ASN A 123 3.45 -2.62 8.32
CA ASN A 123 3.47 -1.24 7.81
C ASN A 123 4.47 -1.07 6.66
N GLY A 124 4.49 0.08 6.02
CA GLY A 124 5.50 0.42 5.00
C GLY A 124 5.24 -0.10 3.58
N LYS A 125 4.40 -1.14 3.39
CA LYS A 125 4.08 -1.73 2.06
C LYS A 125 3.79 -0.68 0.98
N THR A 126 2.81 0.19 1.22
CA THR A 126 2.42 1.23 0.27
C THR A 126 3.56 2.21 0.01
N SER A 127 4.23 2.71 1.05
CA SER A 127 5.33 3.66 0.90
C SER A 127 6.48 3.06 0.10
N THR A 128 6.96 1.88 0.50
CA THR A 128 8.03 1.15 -0.19
C THR A 128 7.66 0.80 -1.63
N ALA A 129 6.44 0.30 -1.89
CA ALA A 129 5.99 0.00 -3.24
C ALA A 129 6.02 1.23 -4.15
N HIS A 130 5.56 2.38 -3.65
CA HIS A 130 5.57 3.62 -4.41
C HIS A 130 6.97 4.22 -4.57
N TYR A 131 7.85 4.13 -3.58
CA TYR A 131 9.23 4.61 -3.73
C TYR A 131 10.02 3.75 -4.72
N ILE A 132 9.85 2.42 -4.68
CA ILE A 132 10.42 1.52 -5.70
C ILE A 132 9.87 1.87 -7.09
N ALA A 133 8.56 2.10 -7.19
CA ALA A 133 7.95 2.46 -8.47
C ALA A 133 8.46 3.80 -9.01
N GLN A 134 8.58 4.83 -8.16
CA GLN A 134 9.13 6.13 -8.52
C GLN A 134 10.58 5.99 -9.01
N LEU A 135 11.41 5.25 -8.26
CA LEU A 135 12.82 5.04 -8.61
C LEU A 135 12.96 4.31 -9.96
N LEU A 136 12.26 3.19 -10.15
CA LEU A 136 12.27 2.43 -11.41
C LEU A 136 11.69 3.24 -12.57
N SER A 137 10.71 4.11 -12.33
CA SER A 137 10.04 4.90 -13.37
C SER A 137 10.94 5.92 -14.07
N GLN A 138 12.12 6.20 -13.52
CA GLN A 138 13.09 7.06 -14.18
C GLN A 138 13.65 6.46 -15.47
N GLN A 139 13.69 5.13 -15.56
CA GLN A 139 14.26 4.40 -16.71
C GLN A 139 13.31 3.37 -17.32
N HIS A 140 12.24 2.99 -16.61
CA HIS A 140 11.35 1.91 -17.02
C HIS A 140 9.88 2.32 -16.98
N SER A 141 9.05 1.64 -17.77
CA SER A 141 7.60 1.71 -17.60
C SER A 141 7.17 0.87 -16.38
N VAL A 142 6.46 1.49 -15.43
CA VAL A 142 6.12 0.86 -14.14
C VAL A 142 4.61 0.88 -13.87
N GLY A 143 4.06 -0.30 -13.58
CA GLY A 143 2.74 -0.49 -13.00
C GLY A 143 2.81 -0.61 -11.48
N VAL A 144 1.79 -0.12 -10.79
CA VAL A 144 1.61 -0.27 -9.33
C VAL A 144 0.28 -0.97 -9.06
N LEU A 145 0.30 -1.91 -8.12
CA LEU A 145 -0.89 -2.58 -7.60
C LEU A 145 -0.90 -2.49 -6.07
N GLY A 146 -1.86 -1.79 -5.49
CA GLY A 146 -1.83 -1.56 -4.05
C GLY A 146 -3.04 -0.85 -3.48
N THR A 147 -2.86 -0.38 -2.24
CA THR A 147 -3.88 0.31 -1.45
C THR A 147 -4.33 1.61 -2.11
N LEU A 148 -3.41 2.35 -2.74
CA LEU A 148 -3.72 3.61 -3.44
C LEU A 148 -4.33 3.41 -4.83
N GLY A 149 -4.45 2.17 -5.27
CA GLY A 149 -5.05 1.82 -6.56
C GLY A 149 -4.15 0.95 -7.43
N ASN A 150 -4.66 0.66 -8.62
CA ASN A 150 -4.04 -0.22 -9.61
C ASN A 150 -3.92 0.50 -10.94
N GLY A 151 -2.72 0.57 -11.53
CA GLY A 151 -2.51 1.24 -12.81
C GLY A 151 -1.04 1.49 -13.11
N VAL A 152 -0.77 2.16 -14.23
CA VAL A 152 0.57 2.73 -14.49
C VAL A 152 0.82 3.84 -13.47
N LEU A 153 2.06 3.99 -13.00
CA LEU A 153 2.40 5.03 -12.02
C LEU A 153 1.90 6.42 -12.51
N GLY A 154 1.19 7.14 -11.65
CA GLY A 154 0.53 8.42 -11.98
C GLY A 154 -0.87 8.29 -12.59
N GLN A 155 -1.33 7.07 -12.92
CA GLN A 155 -2.66 6.79 -13.48
C GLN A 155 -3.33 5.64 -12.72
N LEU A 156 -3.37 5.74 -11.39
CA LEU A 156 -3.93 4.70 -10.54
C LEU A 156 -5.46 4.80 -10.47
N ILE A 157 -6.12 3.66 -10.62
CA ILE A 157 -7.56 3.54 -10.39
C ILE A 157 -7.78 3.00 -8.98
N PRO A 158 -8.59 3.65 -8.12
CA PRO A 158 -8.84 3.20 -6.76
C PRO A 158 -9.23 1.71 -6.68
N SER A 159 -8.71 1.03 -5.67
CA SER A 159 -8.92 -0.41 -5.46
C SER A 159 -9.65 -0.65 -4.14
N ALA A 160 -10.57 -1.62 -4.12
CA ALA A 160 -11.22 -2.04 -2.88
C ALA A 160 -10.31 -2.92 -1.99
N ASN A 161 -9.29 -3.55 -2.57
CA ASN A 161 -8.37 -4.44 -1.88
C ASN A 161 -6.92 -3.99 -2.10
N THR A 162 -6.08 -4.10 -1.07
CA THR A 162 -4.62 -3.91 -1.19
C THR A 162 -3.98 -4.86 -2.20
N THR A 163 -4.45 -6.11 -2.25
CA THR A 163 -4.02 -7.08 -3.26
C THR A 163 -5.26 -7.62 -3.98
N LEU A 164 -5.27 -7.50 -5.31
CA LEU A 164 -6.35 -8.00 -6.17
C LEU A 164 -6.61 -9.50 -5.97
N GLU A 165 -7.84 -9.91 -6.25
CA GLU A 165 -8.23 -11.32 -6.34
C GLU A 165 -7.57 -12.00 -7.55
N VAL A 166 -7.38 -13.32 -7.52
CA VAL A 166 -6.61 -14.14 -8.49
C VAL A 166 -6.90 -13.76 -9.94
N VAL A 167 -8.18 -13.71 -10.32
CA VAL A 167 -8.60 -13.51 -11.71
C VAL A 167 -8.32 -12.06 -12.14
N SER A 168 -8.66 -11.11 -11.27
CA SER A 168 -8.44 -9.68 -11.52
C SER A 168 -6.94 -9.34 -11.56
N LEU A 169 -6.13 -9.98 -10.71
CA LEU A 169 -4.68 -9.83 -10.68
C LEU A 169 -4.06 -10.27 -12.01
N ASN A 170 -4.35 -11.50 -12.46
CA ASN A 170 -3.82 -12.01 -13.73
C ASN A 170 -4.29 -11.17 -14.92
N ARG A 171 -5.56 -10.73 -14.94
CA ARG A 171 -6.09 -9.81 -15.95
C ARG A 171 -5.31 -8.50 -15.98
N LYS A 172 -5.02 -7.91 -14.81
CA LYS A 172 -4.28 -6.64 -14.72
C LYS A 172 -2.82 -6.79 -15.14
N LEU A 173 -2.16 -7.91 -14.79
CA LEU A 173 -0.81 -8.21 -15.26
C LEU A 173 -0.77 -8.43 -16.79
N GLU A 174 -1.82 -9.03 -17.37
CA GLU A 174 -1.94 -9.16 -18.83
C GLU A 174 -2.10 -7.80 -19.51
N GLU A 175 -2.93 -6.93 -18.94
CA GLU A 175 -3.13 -5.56 -19.41
C GLU A 175 -1.79 -4.80 -19.42
N PHE A 176 -1.02 -4.89 -18.34
CA PHE A 176 0.33 -4.31 -18.25
C PHE A 176 1.29 -4.86 -19.29
N ALA A 177 1.32 -6.18 -19.48
CA ALA A 177 2.15 -6.81 -20.49
C ALA A 177 1.78 -6.33 -21.91
N ARG A 178 0.49 -6.14 -22.20
CA ARG A 178 0.01 -5.60 -23.48
C ARG A 178 0.39 -4.12 -23.67
N LEU A 179 0.40 -3.34 -22.59
CA LEU A 179 0.83 -1.94 -22.58
C LEU A 179 2.36 -1.77 -22.63
N GLY A 180 3.14 -2.85 -22.58
CA GLY A 180 4.60 -2.79 -22.56
C GLY A 180 5.18 -2.28 -21.24
N VAL A 181 4.44 -2.44 -20.13
CA VAL A 181 4.96 -2.18 -18.78
C VAL A 181 6.07 -3.19 -18.49
N GLU A 182 7.22 -2.72 -18.02
CA GLU A 182 8.38 -3.56 -17.76
C GLU A 182 8.38 -4.11 -16.34
N TYR A 183 8.08 -3.25 -15.37
CA TYR A 183 8.03 -3.60 -13.95
C TYR A 183 6.63 -3.40 -13.38
N VAL A 184 6.18 -4.32 -12.53
CA VAL A 184 4.97 -4.18 -11.75
C VAL A 184 5.33 -4.29 -10.28
N VAL A 185 5.15 -3.20 -9.53
CA VAL A 185 5.40 -3.17 -8.10
C VAL A 185 4.07 -3.37 -7.37
N MET A 186 3.96 -4.45 -6.59
CA MET A 186 2.69 -4.81 -5.96
C MET A 186 2.79 -5.01 -4.45
N GLU A 187 1.78 -4.51 -3.74
CA GLU A 187 1.57 -4.83 -2.34
C GLU A 187 0.98 -6.25 -2.19
N VAL A 188 1.63 -7.08 -1.38
CA VAL A 188 1.23 -8.46 -1.08
C VAL A 188 0.78 -8.53 0.37
N SER A 189 -0.54 -8.53 0.60
CA SER A 189 -1.11 -8.67 1.95
C SER A 189 -1.00 -10.10 2.48
N SER A 190 -1.02 -10.28 3.80
CA SER A 190 -1.07 -11.62 4.41
C SER A 190 -2.31 -12.40 3.98
N HIS A 191 -3.44 -11.71 3.83
CA HIS A 191 -4.68 -12.29 3.29
C HIS A 191 -4.49 -12.82 1.87
N ALA A 192 -3.74 -12.11 1.02
CA ALA A 192 -3.47 -12.56 -0.35
C ALA A 192 -2.66 -13.87 -0.38
N ILE A 193 -1.71 -14.00 0.54
CA ILE A 193 -0.91 -15.23 0.69
C ILE A 193 -1.78 -16.37 1.23
N ALA A 194 -2.52 -16.13 2.31
CA ALA A 194 -3.37 -17.14 2.95
C ALA A 194 -4.51 -17.65 2.04
N LEU A 195 -5.10 -16.75 1.23
CA LEU A 195 -6.20 -17.07 0.31
C LEU A 195 -5.71 -17.52 -1.07
N GLY A 196 -4.40 -17.68 -1.28
CA GLY A 196 -3.85 -18.12 -2.58
C GLY A 196 -4.05 -17.12 -3.73
N ARG A 197 -4.27 -15.83 -3.45
CA ARG A 197 -4.52 -14.79 -4.48
C ARG A 197 -3.36 -14.61 -5.46
N ILE A 198 -2.15 -14.90 -4.98
CA ILE A 198 -0.89 -14.75 -5.72
C ILE A 198 -0.34 -16.09 -6.20
N GLN A 199 -1.10 -17.18 -6.09
CA GLN A 199 -0.68 -18.49 -6.54
C GLN A 199 -0.32 -18.45 -8.04
N ASN A 200 0.75 -19.13 -8.43
CA ASN A 200 1.36 -19.15 -9.77
C ASN A 200 1.99 -17.83 -10.26
N ILE A 201 1.93 -16.75 -9.48
CA ILE A 201 2.69 -15.53 -9.81
C ILE A 201 4.19 -15.82 -9.65
N ARG A 202 4.95 -15.51 -10.70
CA ARG A 202 6.41 -15.51 -10.67
C ARG A 202 6.92 -14.11 -10.38
N PHE A 203 7.75 -13.98 -9.35
CA PHE A 203 8.32 -12.70 -8.94
C PHE A 203 9.71 -12.52 -9.54
N GLU A 204 10.02 -11.29 -9.94
CA GLU A 204 11.39 -10.84 -10.17
C GLU A 204 12.08 -10.66 -8.81
N GLY A 205 11.44 -9.94 -7.89
CA GLY A 205 11.95 -9.68 -6.55
C GLY A 205 10.86 -9.71 -5.48
N LEU A 206 11.23 -10.08 -4.26
CA LEU A 206 10.36 -10.01 -3.09
C LEU A 206 11.01 -9.16 -2.00
N ALA A 207 10.23 -8.33 -1.30
CA ALA A 207 10.75 -7.46 -0.24
C ALA A 207 9.91 -7.53 1.04
N LEU A 208 10.60 -7.68 2.18
CA LEU A 208 10.04 -7.59 3.52
C LEU A 208 10.34 -6.22 4.12
N THR A 209 9.29 -5.52 4.56
CA THR A 209 9.40 -4.29 5.35
C THR A 209 9.60 -4.63 6.83
N GLN A 210 8.54 -4.91 7.58
CA GLN A 210 8.62 -5.41 8.96
C GLN A 210 7.36 -6.22 9.29
N VAL A 211 7.39 -7.00 10.39
CA VAL A 211 6.21 -7.71 10.90
C VAL A 211 6.00 -7.44 12.39
N THR A 212 5.10 -6.50 12.68
CA THR A 212 4.51 -6.25 14.00
C THR A 212 3.10 -6.83 14.10
N ARG A 213 2.58 -6.96 15.33
CA ARG A 213 1.22 -7.44 15.62
C ARG A 213 0.14 -6.67 14.84
N ASP A 214 -0.65 -7.36 14.04
CA ASP A 214 -1.79 -6.85 13.27
C ASP A 214 -2.66 -8.03 12.77
N HIS A 215 -3.88 -7.76 12.28
CA HIS A 215 -4.77 -8.72 11.60
C HIS A 215 -5.09 -10.02 12.36
N LEU A 216 -5.13 -9.98 13.69
CA LEU A 216 -5.41 -11.15 14.54
C LEU A 216 -6.87 -11.61 14.46
N ASP A 217 -7.78 -10.77 13.95
CA ASP A 217 -9.16 -11.11 13.62
C ASP A 217 -9.27 -12.18 12.51
N PHE A 218 -8.28 -12.24 11.61
CA PHE A 218 -8.19 -13.24 10.55
C PHE A 218 -7.20 -14.37 10.87
N HIS A 219 -6.02 -14.03 11.38
CA HIS A 219 -4.94 -15.01 11.61
C HIS A 219 -5.02 -15.71 12.97
N GLU A 220 -5.89 -15.25 13.87
CA GLU A 220 -6.09 -15.73 15.25
C GLU A 220 -4.88 -15.50 16.19
N THR A 221 -3.65 -15.73 15.72
CA THR A 221 -2.41 -15.60 16.48
C THR A 221 -1.34 -14.82 15.72
N GLU A 222 -0.41 -14.19 16.46
CA GLU A 222 0.72 -13.49 15.86
C GLU A 222 1.67 -14.45 15.12
N GLU A 223 1.80 -15.68 15.62
CA GLU A 223 2.64 -16.71 15.00
C GLU A 223 2.10 -17.10 13.62
N ALA A 224 0.81 -17.41 13.50
CA ALA A 224 0.17 -17.74 12.22
C ALA A 224 0.30 -16.58 11.21
N TYR A 225 0.22 -15.33 11.68
CA TYR A 225 0.42 -14.14 10.85
C TYR A 225 1.87 -14.03 10.33
N ARG A 226 2.87 -14.29 11.20
CA ARG A 226 4.30 -14.32 10.83
C ARG A 226 4.61 -15.45 9.87
N GLU A 227 4.16 -16.67 10.17
CA GLU A 227 4.32 -17.85 9.32
C GLU A 227 3.73 -17.60 7.93
N THR A 228 2.51 -17.04 7.84
CA THR A 228 1.88 -16.73 6.56
C THR A 228 2.74 -15.80 5.71
N LYS A 229 3.36 -14.77 6.30
CA LYS A 229 4.27 -13.90 5.54
C LYS A 229 5.57 -14.59 5.15
N ALA A 230 6.10 -15.47 6.01
CA ALA A 230 7.30 -16.24 5.69
C ALA A 230 7.10 -17.10 4.44
N LYS A 231 5.90 -17.67 4.23
CA LYS A 231 5.56 -18.46 3.04
C LYS A 231 5.87 -17.72 1.74
N LEU A 232 5.65 -16.40 1.68
CA LEU A 232 5.97 -15.61 0.50
C LEU A 232 7.45 -15.74 0.09
N PHE A 233 8.37 -15.76 1.06
CA PHE A 233 9.80 -15.82 0.78
C PHE A 233 10.33 -17.25 0.64
N LEU A 234 9.73 -18.21 1.36
CA LEU A 234 10.20 -19.58 1.40
C LEU A 234 9.58 -20.48 0.31
N GLU A 235 8.34 -20.20 -0.09
CA GLU A 235 7.58 -21.08 -1.00
C GLU A 235 7.40 -20.51 -2.41
N TYR A 236 7.44 -19.18 -2.59
CA TYR A 236 7.22 -18.56 -3.90
C TYR A 236 8.54 -18.33 -4.66
N PRO A 237 8.57 -18.55 -5.99
CA PRO A 237 9.75 -18.33 -6.80
C PRO A 237 10.01 -16.84 -7.00
N ALA A 238 11.23 -16.40 -6.69
CA ALA A 238 11.75 -15.07 -6.95
C ALA A 238 13.22 -15.14 -7.37
N LYS A 239 13.68 -14.22 -8.24
CA LYS A 239 15.10 -14.16 -8.61
C LYS A 239 15.98 -13.58 -7.51
N PHE A 240 15.43 -12.65 -6.73
CA PHE A 240 16.08 -12.12 -5.53
C PHE A 240 15.08 -11.82 -4.42
N ARG A 241 15.59 -11.75 -3.18
CA ARG A 241 14.80 -11.41 -1.98
C ARG A 241 15.49 -10.30 -1.21
N VAL A 242 14.70 -9.38 -0.65
CA VAL A 242 15.15 -8.25 0.17
C VAL A 242 14.53 -8.37 1.55
N LEU A 243 15.34 -8.47 2.59
CA LEU A 243 14.89 -8.74 3.96
C LEU A 243 15.34 -7.65 4.91
N ASN A 244 14.41 -7.15 5.74
CA ASN A 244 14.76 -6.27 6.86
C ASN A 244 15.40 -7.09 7.97
N LEU A 245 16.70 -6.90 8.18
CA LEU A 245 17.45 -7.56 9.23
C LEU A 245 17.29 -6.85 10.58
N GLY A 246 16.59 -5.72 10.66
CA GLY A 246 16.10 -5.19 11.94
C GLY A 246 14.93 -6.01 12.51
N ASP A 247 14.18 -6.69 11.64
CA ASP A 247 12.99 -7.46 11.99
C ASP A 247 13.31 -8.93 12.29
N SER A 248 12.65 -9.52 13.30
CA SER A 248 12.90 -10.91 13.71
C SER A 248 12.53 -11.93 12.63
N LEU A 249 11.47 -11.68 11.85
CA LEU A 249 11.09 -12.56 10.76
C LEU A 249 12.11 -12.48 9.63
N GLY A 250 12.56 -11.27 9.28
CA GLY A 250 13.57 -11.06 8.25
C GLY A 250 14.89 -11.80 8.56
N LYS A 251 15.33 -11.76 9.82
CA LYS A 251 16.49 -12.55 10.30
C LYS A 251 16.27 -14.05 10.13
N SER A 252 15.14 -14.57 10.60
CA SER A 252 14.84 -16.02 10.52
C SER A 252 14.77 -16.53 9.06
N ILE A 253 14.17 -15.74 8.16
CA ILE A 253 14.14 -16.08 6.73
C ILE A 253 15.56 -16.04 6.13
N MET A 254 16.36 -15.03 6.49
CA MET A 254 17.75 -14.91 6.02
C MET A 254 18.58 -16.14 6.44
N GLU A 255 18.49 -16.56 7.71
CA GLU A 255 19.19 -17.75 8.23
C GLU A 255 18.77 -19.04 7.50
N THR A 256 17.48 -19.14 7.13
CA THR A 256 16.94 -20.29 6.40
C THR A 256 17.43 -20.31 4.95
N LEU A 257 17.30 -19.18 4.25
CA LEU A 257 17.69 -19.07 2.83
C LEU A 257 19.20 -19.13 2.65
N ALA A 258 19.98 -18.72 3.65
CA ALA A 258 21.43 -18.81 3.59
C ALA A 258 21.98 -20.24 3.64
N GLN A 259 21.12 -21.22 3.93
CA GLN A 259 21.45 -22.64 3.83
C GLN A 259 21.07 -23.22 2.45
N SER A 260 20.44 -22.43 1.59
CA SER A 260 19.96 -22.86 0.26
C SER A 260 20.97 -22.48 -0.84
N VAL A 261 21.04 -23.28 -1.90
CA VAL A 261 21.97 -23.09 -3.02
C VAL A 261 21.29 -22.29 -4.13
N GLY A 262 21.99 -21.26 -4.66
CA GLY A 262 21.54 -20.48 -5.82
C GLY A 262 20.56 -19.36 -5.51
N GLU A 263 20.31 -19.09 -4.22
CA GLU A 263 19.48 -17.97 -3.77
C GLU A 263 20.27 -16.65 -3.79
N VAL A 264 19.61 -15.57 -4.21
CA VAL A 264 20.15 -14.20 -4.13
C VAL A 264 19.35 -13.44 -3.09
N VAL A 265 19.98 -13.14 -1.94
CA VAL A 265 19.29 -12.55 -0.80
C VAL A 265 20.03 -11.30 -0.34
N PHE A 266 19.34 -10.18 -0.31
CA PHE A 266 19.86 -8.90 0.14
C PHE A 266 19.24 -8.55 1.49
N GLY A 267 20.07 -8.25 2.48
CA GLY A 267 19.65 -7.76 3.78
C GLY A 267 19.78 -6.24 3.86
N TYR A 268 18.90 -5.59 4.61
CA TYR A 268 19.08 -4.19 4.99
C TYR A 268 18.80 -3.97 6.48
N ALA A 269 19.44 -2.98 7.08
CA ALA A 269 19.23 -2.59 8.48
C ALA A 269 19.60 -1.11 8.68
N LEU A 270 19.01 -0.46 9.69
CA LEU A 270 19.31 0.96 9.98
C LEU A 270 20.77 1.22 10.35
N ASN A 271 21.49 0.22 10.88
CA ASN A 271 22.88 0.35 11.30
C ASN A 271 23.75 -0.83 10.82
N ASP A 272 25.06 -0.58 10.73
CA ASP A 272 26.06 -1.58 10.32
C ASP A 272 26.27 -2.71 11.34
N SER A 273 25.84 -2.54 12.59
CA SER A 273 26.04 -3.53 13.65
C SER A 273 25.39 -4.87 13.33
N PHE A 274 24.32 -4.88 12.53
CA PHE A 274 23.70 -6.12 12.08
C PHE A 274 24.50 -6.84 10.98
N CYS A 275 25.24 -6.10 10.15
CA CYS A 275 26.12 -6.67 9.14
C CYS A 275 27.30 -7.46 9.76
N GLU A 276 27.63 -7.24 11.03
CA GLU A 276 28.64 -8.02 11.76
C GLU A 276 28.10 -9.36 12.29
N LEU A 277 26.84 -9.39 12.75
CA LEU A 277 26.16 -10.61 13.21
C LEU A 277 25.89 -11.60 12.06
N ALA A 278 25.46 -11.09 10.90
CA ALA A 278 25.29 -11.92 9.71
C ALA A 278 26.61 -12.58 9.27
N LYS A 279 27.77 -11.94 9.49
CA LYS A 279 29.10 -12.51 9.18
C LYS A 279 29.53 -13.60 10.16
N SER A 280 29.10 -13.57 11.42
CA SER A 280 29.57 -14.52 12.44
C SER A 280 28.78 -15.83 12.48
N ASP A 281 27.48 -15.77 12.14
CA ASP A 281 26.55 -16.90 12.29
C ASP A 281 26.26 -17.65 10.98
N LEU A 282 26.51 -17.03 9.81
CA LEU A 282 26.37 -17.66 8.49
C LEU A 282 27.60 -18.53 8.14
N LYS A 283 27.85 -19.57 8.95
CA LYS A 283 28.91 -20.56 8.71
C LYS A 283 28.40 -21.67 7.78
N SER A 284 28.26 -21.43 6.49
CA SER A 284 27.95 -22.52 5.55
C SER A 284 28.67 -22.40 4.22
N GLU A 285 29.02 -23.56 3.66
CA GLU A 285 29.46 -23.78 2.28
C GLU A 285 28.28 -23.51 1.30
N SER A 286 27.63 -22.35 1.40
CA SER A 286 26.54 -21.95 0.50
C SER A 286 27.06 -21.06 -0.62
N ASP A 287 26.64 -21.35 -1.85
CA ASP A 287 26.89 -20.52 -3.03
C ASP A 287 26.01 -19.25 -3.07
N ALA A 288 25.28 -18.97 -1.98
CA ALA A 288 24.37 -17.84 -1.90
C ALA A 288 25.13 -16.51 -1.85
N MET A 289 24.63 -15.53 -2.60
CA MET A 289 25.19 -14.18 -2.64
C MET A 289 24.38 -13.27 -1.71
N PHE A 290 25.08 -12.57 -0.82
CA PHE A 290 24.45 -11.67 0.14
C PHE A 290 24.94 -10.24 0.00
N SER A 291 24.05 -9.28 0.19
CA SER A 291 24.44 -7.90 0.46
C SER A 291 23.90 -7.43 1.80
N CYS A 292 24.59 -6.50 2.42
CA CYS A 292 24.07 -5.71 3.52
C CYS A 292 23.98 -4.25 3.07
N VAL A 293 22.81 -3.64 3.21
CA VAL A 293 22.57 -2.22 2.92
C VAL A 293 22.15 -1.51 4.21
N SER A 294 22.81 -0.41 4.53
CA SER A 294 22.67 0.27 5.83
C SER A 294 22.99 1.75 5.73
N PHE A 295 22.60 2.53 6.74
CA PHE A 295 23.09 3.89 6.86
C PHE A 295 24.45 3.89 7.55
N LYS A 296 25.44 4.49 6.89
CA LYS A 296 26.70 4.92 7.50
C LYS A 296 26.50 6.25 8.24
N GLU A 297 25.71 7.13 7.64
CA GLU A 297 25.29 8.41 8.21
C GLU A 297 23.81 8.64 7.91
N LEU A 298 23.06 9.14 8.90
CA LEU A 298 21.65 9.52 8.75
C LEU A 298 21.38 10.73 9.63
N SER A 299 20.89 11.81 9.02
CA SER A 299 20.42 13.01 9.72
C SER A 299 19.01 13.35 9.24
N PHE A 300 18.13 13.67 10.20
CA PHE A 300 16.80 14.20 9.89
C PHE A 300 16.91 15.73 9.78
N VAL A 301 16.39 16.26 8.67
CA VAL A 301 16.34 17.70 8.39
C VAL A 301 14.89 18.16 8.32
N PRO A 302 14.56 19.45 8.51
CA PRO A 302 13.17 19.91 8.68
C PRO A 302 12.16 19.44 7.61
N ALA A 303 12.63 19.18 6.38
CA ALA A 303 11.80 18.76 5.26
C ALA A 303 12.24 17.43 4.61
N GLY A 304 12.98 16.57 5.34
CA GLY A 304 13.47 15.31 4.79
C GLY A 304 14.53 14.62 5.63
N MET A 305 15.36 13.82 4.96
CA MET A 305 16.50 13.12 5.56
C MET A 305 17.68 13.11 4.58
N GLU A 306 18.89 13.12 5.12
CA GLU A 306 20.12 13.08 4.33
C GLU A 306 21.19 12.23 5.00
N GLY A 307 22.19 11.82 4.23
CA GLY A 307 23.31 11.06 4.76
C GLY A 307 23.98 10.18 3.71
N VAL A 308 24.51 9.05 4.16
CA VAL A 308 25.28 8.11 3.35
C VAL A 308 24.77 6.69 3.59
N ILE A 309 24.39 6.01 2.51
CA ILE A 309 24.03 4.59 2.49
C ILE A 309 25.27 3.79 2.09
N SER A 310 25.60 2.78 2.89
CA SER A 310 26.63 1.79 2.66
C SER A 310 26.01 0.54 2.01
N LEU A 311 26.65 0.03 0.95
CA LEU A 311 26.31 -1.22 0.29
C LEU A 311 27.54 -2.12 0.33
N SER A 312 27.43 -3.23 1.05
CA SER A 312 28.51 -4.21 1.17
C SER A 312 28.07 -5.55 0.59
N LEU A 313 28.88 -6.11 -0.31
CA LEU A 313 28.61 -7.37 -1.00
C LEU A 313 29.51 -8.47 -0.44
N PHE A 314 28.91 -9.63 -0.21
CA PHE A 314 29.58 -10.80 0.32
C PHE A 314 29.17 -12.03 -0.49
N LYS A 315 30.13 -12.94 -0.65
CA LYS A 315 29.85 -14.31 -1.01
C LYS A 315 30.60 -15.19 -0.02
N GLU A 316 29.87 -16.11 0.62
CA GLU A 316 30.38 -16.88 1.76
C GLU A 316 30.92 -15.94 2.86
N ASN A 317 32.23 -15.93 3.09
CA ASN A 317 32.93 -15.07 4.05
C ASN A 317 33.84 -14.03 3.39
N GLU A 318 33.82 -13.92 2.06
CA GLU A 318 34.66 -12.98 1.32
C GLU A 318 33.85 -11.73 0.95
N SER A 319 34.42 -10.56 1.28
CA SER A 319 33.91 -9.28 0.80
C SER A 319 34.20 -9.15 -0.69
N LEU A 320 33.15 -9.06 -1.50
CA LEU A 320 33.24 -8.88 -2.95
C LEU A 320 33.36 -7.41 -3.35
N GLY A 321 32.95 -6.50 -2.47
CA GLY A 321 32.98 -5.08 -2.76
C GLY A 321 32.22 -4.26 -1.72
N HIS A 322 32.54 -2.99 -1.71
CA HIS A 322 31.87 -1.99 -0.89
C HIS A 322 31.64 -0.75 -1.73
N SER A 323 30.48 -0.13 -1.57
CA SER A 323 30.11 1.09 -2.26
C SER A 323 29.29 1.96 -1.33
N GLU A 324 29.40 3.27 -1.52
CA GLU A 324 28.65 4.27 -0.75
C GLU A 324 27.84 5.13 -1.71
N LEU A 325 26.67 5.56 -1.23
CA LEU A 325 25.76 6.45 -1.94
C LEU A 325 25.39 7.60 -0.99
N THR A 326 25.69 8.83 -1.38
CA THR A 326 25.22 10.01 -0.66
C THR A 326 23.80 10.32 -1.09
N PHE A 327 22.93 10.70 -0.16
CA PHE A 327 21.54 11.00 -0.49
C PHE A 327 21.00 12.20 0.28
N ASN A 328 19.98 12.80 -0.31
CA ASN A 328 19.05 13.72 0.32
C ASN A 328 17.68 13.36 -0.23
N ALA A 329 16.76 12.97 0.64
CA ALA A 329 15.43 12.53 0.30
C ALA A 329 14.39 13.41 0.99
N GLY A 330 13.41 13.91 0.25
CA GLY A 330 12.28 14.71 0.78
C GLY A 330 11.25 13.88 1.57
N LEU A 331 11.69 12.81 2.22
CA LEU A 331 10.86 11.87 2.97
C LEU A 331 11.00 12.14 4.47
N MET A 332 9.87 12.20 5.17
CA MET A 332 9.85 12.48 6.61
C MET A 332 9.56 11.22 7.43
N GLY A 333 10.19 11.15 8.60
CA GLY A 333 10.01 10.15 9.64
C GLY A 333 11.01 9.00 9.59
N ALA A 334 11.44 8.54 10.77
CA ALA A 334 12.41 7.44 10.88
C ALA A 334 11.95 6.14 10.20
N PHE A 335 10.66 5.82 10.21
CA PHE A 335 10.15 4.65 9.50
C PHE A 335 10.31 4.76 7.98
N ASN A 336 10.35 5.97 7.41
CA ASN A 336 10.67 6.17 6.00
C ASN A 336 12.16 5.95 5.70
N ALA A 337 13.05 6.02 6.70
CA ALA A 337 14.45 5.64 6.53
C ALA A 337 14.58 4.12 6.29
N GLU A 338 13.82 3.29 7.00
CA GLU A 338 13.73 1.85 6.70
C GLU A 338 13.10 1.57 5.33
N ASN A 339 12.01 2.26 5.00
CA ASN A 339 11.38 2.13 3.67
C ASN A 339 12.35 2.54 2.55
N LEU A 340 13.18 3.55 2.77
CA LEU A 340 14.20 4.02 1.85
C LEU A 340 15.29 2.97 1.66
N LEU A 341 15.84 2.39 2.73
CA LEU A 341 16.82 1.30 2.61
C LEU A 341 16.23 0.12 1.82
N CYS A 342 15.02 -0.32 2.15
CA CYS A 342 14.33 -1.38 1.42
C CYS A 342 14.23 -1.04 -0.08
N THR A 343 13.85 0.21 -0.40
CA THR A 343 13.72 0.71 -1.78
C THR A 343 15.05 0.65 -2.52
N VAL A 344 16.12 1.17 -1.90
CA VAL A 344 17.48 1.16 -2.46
C VAL A 344 17.96 -0.27 -2.70
N THR A 345 17.73 -1.18 -1.74
CA THR A 345 18.11 -2.58 -1.87
C THR A 345 17.34 -3.30 -2.97
N VAL A 346 16.04 -3.03 -3.14
CA VAL A 346 15.25 -3.58 -4.24
C VAL A 346 15.73 -3.03 -5.59
N ALA A 347 15.99 -1.73 -5.70
CA ALA A 347 16.50 -1.13 -6.93
C ALA A 347 17.87 -1.72 -7.31
N TYR A 348 18.75 -1.92 -6.33
CA TYR A 348 20.03 -2.61 -6.50
C TYR A 348 19.83 -4.07 -6.95
N GLY A 349 18.91 -4.81 -6.33
CA GLY A 349 18.56 -6.16 -6.73
C GLY A 349 17.94 -6.27 -8.13
N CYS A 350 17.29 -5.20 -8.61
CA CYS A 350 16.83 -5.09 -9.99
C CYS A 350 17.96 -4.82 -11.00
N GLY A 351 19.19 -4.58 -10.53
CA GLY A 351 20.37 -4.34 -11.35
C GLY A 351 20.57 -2.88 -11.76
N LEU A 352 19.93 -1.91 -11.10
CA LEU A 352 20.13 -0.50 -11.40
C LEU A 352 21.56 -0.06 -11.00
N PRO A 353 22.26 0.72 -11.85
CA PRO A 353 23.51 1.36 -11.47
C PRO A 353 23.35 2.25 -10.24
N LEU A 354 24.36 2.30 -9.37
CA LEU A 354 24.32 3.12 -8.15
C LEU A 354 24.05 4.60 -8.45
N SER A 355 24.56 5.14 -9.56
CA SER A 355 24.29 6.52 -9.99
C SER A 355 22.81 6.78 -10.31
N GLU A 356 22.10 5.78 -10.84
CA GLU A 356 20.66 5.89 -11.11
C GLU A 356 19.85 5.74 -9.83
N ILE A 357 20.30 4.90 -8.90
CA ILE A 357 19.69 4.79 -7.56
C ILE A 357 19.85 6.13 -6.82
N GLU A 358 21.02 6.76 -6.89
CA GLU A 358 21.31 8.04 -6.22
C GLU A 358 20.38 9.16 -6.75
N ALA A 359 20.33 9.33 -8.06
CA ALA A 359 19.41 10.27 -8.71
C ALA A 359 17.94 9.93 -8.42
N GLY A 360 17.63 8.64 -8.36
CA GLY A 360 16.39 8.03 -7.90
C GLY A 360 15.92 8.55 -6.56
N VAL A 361 16.77 8.35 -5.54
CA VAL A 361 16.51 8.72 -4.15
C VAL A 361 16.30 10.23 -4.01
N HIS A 362 17.12 11.03 -4.69
CA HIS A 362 16.98 12.49 -4.69
C HIS A 362 15.65 13.00 -5.25
N ALA A 363 15.07 12.27 -6.20
CA ALA A 363 13.81 12.64 -6.83
C ALA A 363 12.57 12.05 -6.13
N LEU A 364 12.74 11.27 -5.06
CA LEU A 364 11.61 10.67 -4.35
C LEU A 364 10.69 11.74 -3.77
N THR A 365 9.40 11.54 -3.97
CA THR A 365 8.33 12.35 -3.40
C THR A 365 7.55 11.55 -2.36
N PRO A 366 7.03 12.20 -1.31
CA PRO A 366 6.14 11.57 -0.35
C PRO A 366 4.96 10.87 -1.03
N VAL A 367 4.50 9.79 -0.43
CA VAL A 367 3.38 9.03 -0.94
C VAL A 367 2.08 9.63 -0.40
N SER A 368 1.06 9.72 -1.25
CA SER A 368 -0.22 10.31 -0.85
C SER A 368 -0.78 9.67 0.42
N GLY A 369 -1.10 10.50 1.41
CA GLY A 369 -1.58 10.11 2.72
C GLY A 369 -0.59 9.40 3.64
N ARG A 370 0.73 9.43 3.34
CA ARG A 370 1.79 8.77 4.13
C ARG A 370 2.93 9.76 4.41
N MET A 371 2.84 10.49 5.52
CA MET A 371 3.67 11.67 5.77
C MET A 371 3.72 12.60 4.55
N GLU A 372 2.57 12.79 3.92
CA GLU A 372 2.45 13.62 2.73
C GLU A 372 2.63 15.07 3.12
N LYS A 373 3.72 15.68 2.67
CA LYS A 373 4.00 17.10 2.86
C LYS A 373 3.21 17.93 1.86
N VAL A 374 2.27 18.73 2.34
CA VAL A 374 1.43 19.63 1.52
C VAL A 374 1.97 21.07 1.53
N HIS A 375 2.63 21.47 2.61
CA HIS A 375 3.18 22.82 2.77
C HIS A 375 4.42 22.82 3.67
N GLU A 376 5.28 23.82 3.55
CA GLU A 376 6.55 23.88 4.28
C GLU A 376 6.51 24.79 5.53
N HIS A 377 5.75 25.90 5.51
CA HIS A 377 5.77 26.91 6.58
C HIS A 377 4.39 27.60 6.85
N PRO A 378 3.54 27.10 7.76
CA PRO A 378 3.78 25.95 8.65
C PRO A 378 3.94 24.66 7.87
N LEU A 379 4.66 23.71 8.44
CA LEU A 379 4.78 22.38 7.87
C LEU A 379 3.42 21.68 8.00
N ILE A 380 2.79 21.33 6.88
CA ILE A 380 1.49 20.64 6.88
C ILE A 380 1.70 19.22 6.36
N LEU A 381 1.37 18.24 7.21
CA LEU A 381 1.54 16.81 6.96
C LEU A 381 0.21 16.08 7.01
N ILE A 382 0.01 15.15 6.09
CA ILE A 382 -1.15 14.26 6.06
C ILE A 382 -0.69 12.81 6.22
N ASP A 383 -1.31 12.10 7.15
CA ASP A 383 -0.95 10.72 7.43
C ASP A 383 -2.16 9.81 7.71
N TYR A 384 -2.04 8.55 7.30
CA TYR A 384 -3.07 7.52 7.48
C TYR A 384 -3.07 6.87 8.88
N ALA A 385 -2.25 7.35 9.82
CA ALA A 385 -2.22 6.87 11.18
C ALA A 385 -3.61 6.92 11.85
N HIS A 386 -4.27 5.75 11.93
CA HIS A 386 -5.62 5.57 12.47
C HIS A 386 -5.69 4.52 13.59
N THR A 387 -4.53 4.14 14.14
CA THR A 387 -4.36 3.27 15.31
C THR A 387 -3.45 3.95 16.33
N PRO A 388 -3.48 3.56 17.63
CA PRO A 388 -2.67 4.20 18.67
C PRO A 388 -1.18 4.15 18.36
N ASP A 389 -0.68 2.97 17.96
CA ASP A 389 0.73 2.77 17.64
C ASP A 389 1.15 3.57 16.40
N ALA A 390 0.33 3.58 15.34
CA ALA A 390 0.64 4.34 14.13
C ALA A 390 0.66 5.84 14.41
N LEU A 391 -0.29 6.35 15.22
CA LEU A 391 -0.34 7.76 15.60
C LEU A 391 0.89 8.13 16.45
N ALA A 392 1.24 7.31 17.43
CA ALA A 392 2.43 7.53 18.26
C ALA A 392 3.72 7.52 17.43
N SER A 393 3.87 6.53 16.52
CA SER A 393 5.02 6.47 15.63
C SER A 393 5.12 7.68 14.72
N ALA A 394 3.99 8.15 14.17
CA ALA A 394 3.98 9.32 13.31
C ALA A 394 4.32 10.61 14.07
N LEU A 395 3.75 10.83 15.26
CA LEU A 395 4.05 12.02 16.06
C LEU A 395 5.52 12.06 16.51
N HIS A 396 6.07 10.94 17.00
CA HIS A 396 7.50 10.86 17.33
C HIS A 396 8.39 11.10 16.10
N ALA A 397 8.00 10.54 14.95
CA ALA A 397 8.73 10.72 13.70
C ALA A 397 8.79 12.19 13.29
N VAL A 398 7.70 12.94 13.43
CA VAL A 398 7.69 14.39 13.17
C VAL A 398 8.61 15.13 14.14
N GLN A 399 8.54 14.83 15.44
CA GLN A 399 9.37 15.50 16.46
C GLN A 399 10.87 15.38 16.19
N GLN A 400 11.34 14.28 15.59
CA GLN A 400 12.74 14.07 15.24
C GLN A 400 13.29 15.08 14.22
N HIS A 401 12.44 15.67 13.38
CA HIS A 401 12.86 16.67 12.40
C HIS A 401 13.09 18.06 13.01
N PHE A 402 12.69 18.27 14.26
CA PHE A 402 12.69 19.58 14.93
C PHE A 402 13.37 19.58 16.30
N ALA A 403 13.80 18.41 16.79
CA ALA A 403 14.50 18.28 18.08
C ALA A 403 15.96 18.78 18.07
N SER A 404 16.50 19.24 16.93
CA SER A 404 17.94 19.47 16.74
C SER A 404 18.37 20.93 16.49
N SER A 405 17.48 21.90 16.66
CA SER A 405 17.77 23.32 16.34
C SER A 405 18.08 24.19 17.57
N GLY A 406 19.17 23.90 18.29
CA GLY A 406 19.86 24.81 19.22
C GLY A 406 19.13 25.22 20.53
N ASP A 407 19.90 25.71 21.50
CA ASP A 407 19.50 26.06 22.89
C ASP A 407 18.48 27.22 23.03
N ASP A 408 17.76 27.59 21.97
CA ASP A 408 16.68 28.59 22.00
C ASP A 408 15.33 27.86 22.12
N GLU A 409 14.93 27.48 23.35
CA GLU A 409 13.58 26.94 23.66
C GLU A 409 12.44 27.82 23.11
N GLN A 410 12.71 29.08 22.76
CA GLN A 410 11.75 30.04 22.20
C GLN A 410 11.56 29.97 20.67
N LYS A 411 12.29 29.11 19.94
CA LYS A 411 12.16 28.95 18.47
C LYS A 411 11.65 27.58 18.01
N GLN A 412 11.27 26.69 18.93
CA GLN A 412 10.71 25.40 18.56
C GLN A 412 9.23 25.57 18.19
N GLY A 413 8.87 25.19 16.97
CA GLY A 413 7.48 25.16 16.53
C GLY A 413 6.63 24.19 17.34
N LYS A 414 5.34 24.48 17.44
CA LYS A 414 4.37 23.64 18.14
C LYS A 414 3.76 22.60 17.20
N LEU A 415 3.43 21.44 17.75
CA LEU A 415 2.78 20.35 17.03
C LEU A 415 1.25 20.40 17.23
N TRP A 416 0.54 20.76 16.17
CA TRP A 416 -0.91 20.70 16.05
C TRP A 416 -1.31 19.35 15.46
N LEU A 417 -2.26 18.67 16.09
CA LEU A 417 -2.80 17.40 15.63
C LEU A 417 -4.30 17.51 15.39
N VAL A 418 -4.73 17.27 14.15
CA VAL A 418 -6.15 17.09 13.77
C VAL A 418 -6.39 15.60 13.52
N PHE A 419 -7.28 14.96 14.29
CA PHE A 419 -7.59 13.56 14.08
C PHE A 419 -9.00 13.17 14.52
N GLY A 420 -9.45 12.01 14.05
CA GLY A 420 -10.72 11.40 14.44
C GLY A 420 -10.62 9.88 14.50
N CYS A 421 -11.71 9.21 14.85
CA CYS A 421 -11.83 7.75 14.80
C CYS A 421 -13.01 7.33 13.94
N GLY A 422 -12.86 6.25 13.18
CA GLY A 422 -13.97 5.69 12.41
C GLY A 422 -15.04 5.04 13.30
N GLY A 423 -16.31 5.26 12.98
CA GLY A 423 -17.45 4.55 13.57
C GLY A 423 -17.61 3.14 13.00
N ASP A 424 -18.41 2.29 13.66
CA ASP A 424 -18.59 0.86 13.29
C ASP A 424 -17.25 0.09 13.14
N ARG A 425 -16.30 0.42 14.02
CA ARG A 425 -14.95 -0.16 14.10
C ARG A 425 -14.59 -0.41 15.56
N ASP A 426 -13.39 -0.96 15.78
CA ASP A 426 -12.87 -1.19 17.13
C ASP A 426 -12.95 0.08 17.99
N LYS A 427 -13.75 0.01 19.08
CA LYS A 427 -13.90 1.09 20.05
C LYS A 427 -12.74 1.14 21.05
N GLY A 428 -12.07 0.00 21.27
CA GLY A 428 -10.99 -0.13 22.25
C GLY A 428 -9.79 0.77 21.95
N LYS A 429 -9.53 1.08 20.68
CA LYS A 429 -8.46 2.00 20.30
C LYS A 429 -8.74 3.47 20.60
N ARG A 430 -9.99 3.91 20.71
CA ARG A 430 -10.35 5.34 20.77
C ARG A 430 -9.74 6.05 21.98
N PRO A 431 -9.87 5.53 23.23
CA PRO A 431 -9.23 6.16 24.38
C PRO A 431 -7.71 6.17 24.25
N LEU A 432 -7.12 5.08 23.76
CA LEU A 432 -5.66 4.97 23.58
C LEU A 432 -5.12 6.03 22.59
N MET A 433 -5.87 6.32 21.51
CA MET A 433 -5.50 7.39 20.59
C MET A 433 -5.60 8.78 21.23
N GLY A 434 -6.61 9.02 22.07
CA GLY A 434 -6.72 10.25 22.86
C GLY A 434 -5.55 10.44 23.83
N GLU A 435 -5.13 9.38 24.53
CA GLU A 435 -3.97 9.37 25.41
C GLU A 435 -2.67 9.71 24.66
N VAL A 436 -2.46 9.10 23.49
CA VAL A 436 -1.29 9.36 22.63
C VAL A 436 -1.28 10.81 22.15
N ALA A 437 -2.42 11.31 21.67
CA ALA A 437 -2.57 12.68 21.19
C ALA A 437 -2.23 13.70 22.28
N GLU A 438 -2.78 13.53 23.50
CA GLU A 438 -2.52 14.41 24.64
C GLU A 438 -1.04 14.43 25.04
N LYS A 439 -0.36 13.28 24.96
CA LYS A 439 1.04 13.16 25.39
C LYS A 439 2.02 13.77 24.41
N LEU A 440 1.72 13.73 23.11
CA LEU A 440 2.71 13.99 22.06
C LEU A 440 2.45 15.25 21.24
N ALA A 441 1.23 15.81 21.25
CA ALA A 441 0.91 17.05 20.55
C ALA A 441 0.68 18.21 21.53
N ASP A 442 1.04 19.42 21.11
CA ASP A 442 0.83 20.66 21.88
C ASP A 442 -0.63 21.11 21.80
N PHE A 443 -1.24 20.94 20.63
CA PHE A 443 -2.64 21.25 20.39
C PHE A 443 -3.35 20.08 19.74
N VAL A 444 -4.42 19.61 20.37
CA VAL A 444 -5.21 18.47 19.90
C VAL A 444 -6.58 18.96 19.45
N ILE A 445 -6.91 18.72 18.18
CA ILE A 445 -8.21 18.97 17.59
C ILE A 445 -8.84 17.61 17.25
N ILE A 446 -9.93 17.28 17.95
CA ILE A 446 -10.71 16.06 17.73
C ILE A 446 -11.85 16.39 16.78
N THR A 447 -11.97 15.61 15.71
CA THR A 447 -12.95 15.81 14.63
C THR A 447 -13.53 14.48 14.13
N ASP A 448 -14.48 14.55 13.21
CA ASP A 448 -15.11 13.37 12.64
C ASP A 448 -14.24 12.78 11.52
N ASP A 449 -13.95 11.47 11.61
CA ASP A 449 -13.34 10.70 10.51
C ASP A 449 -14.47 10.21 9.59
N ASN A 450 -14.67 8.89 9.48
CA ASN A 450 -15.84 8.26 8.88
C ASN A 450 -16.77 7.79 10.03
N PRO A 451 -17.74 8.60 10.48
CA PRO A 451 -18.65 8.20 11.56
C PRO A 451 -19.56 7.02 11.18
N ARG A 452 -19.80 6.78 9.89
CA ARG A 452 -20.68 5.69 9.39
C ARG A 452 -22.06 5.78 10.04
N ASN A 453 -22.53 4.72 10.69
CA ASN A 453 -23.85 4.68 11.33
C ASN A 453 -23.80 5.06 12.83
N GLU A 454 -22.62 5.36 13.37
CA GLU A 454 -22.43 5.72 14.76
C GLU A 454 -22.56 7.24 14.95
N ALA A 455 -23.08 7.67 16.11
CA ALA A 455 -23.17 9.08 16.46
C ALA A 455 -21.76 9.67 16.64
N PRO A 456 -21.40 10.76 15.93
CA PRO A 456 -20.08 11.38 16.07
C PRO A 456 -19.73 11.77 17.51
N GLU A 457 -20.72 12.22 18.28
CA GLU A 457 -20.57 12.62 19.68
C GLU A 457 -20.12 11.44 20.56
N ASP A 458 -20.62 10.23 20.30
CA ASP A 458 -20.23 9.03 21.04
C ASP A 458 -18.77 8.64 20.74
N ILE A 459 -18.35 8.79 19.48
CA ILE A 459 -16.96 8.52 19.06
C ILE A 459 -16.01 9.49 19.76
N VAL A 460 -16.32 10.79 19.73
CA VAL A 460 -15.52 11.84 20.39
C VAL A 460 -15.48 11.61 21.90
N ALA A 461 -16.62 11.29 22.52
CA ALA A 461 -16.68 10.96 23.94
C ALA A 461 -15.80 9.77 24.31
N ASP A 462 -15.70 8.75 23.45
CA ASP A 462 -14.80 7.62 23.65
C ASP A 462 -13.31 8.01 23.54
N ILE A 463 -12.93 8.90 22.60
CA ILE A 463 -11.55 9.40 22.49
C ILE A 463 -11.16 10.15 23.77
N ILE A 464 -12.03 11.05 24.22
CA ILE A 464 -11.78 11.92 25.38
C ILE A 464 -11.59 11.12 26.67
N LYS A 465 -12.20 9.93 26.82
CA LYS A 465 -12.01 9.07 28.00
C LYS A 465 -10.55 8.69 28.26
N GLY A 466 -9.69 8.71 27.25
CA GLY A 466 -8.26 8.42 27.40
C GLY A 466 -7.40 9.64 27.75
N MET A 467 -7.97 10.85 27.73
CA MET A 467 -7.25 12.09 28.03
C MET A 467 -7.38 12.44 29.51
N SER A 468 -6.27 12.84 30.13
CA SER A 468 -6.25 13.31 31.53
C SER A 468 -6.79 14.74 31.67
N LYS A 469 -6.66 15.57 30.64
CA LYS A 469 -7.10 16.96 30.53
C LYS A 469 -8.00 17.15 29.31
N ALA A 470 -9.15 16.49 29.32
CA ALA A 470 -10.18 16.57 28.28
C ALA A 470 -10.47 18.00 27.76
N SER A 471 -10.48 19.00 28.66
CA SER A 471 -10.76 20.41 28.32
C SER A 471 -9.65 21.11 27.52
N ALA A 472 -8.47 20.50 27.40
CA ALA A 472 -7.37 21.03 26.59
C ALA A 472 -7.53 20.66 25.10
N ALA A 473 -8.32 19.63 24.79
CA ALA A 473 -8.64 19.27 23.42
C ALA A 473 -9.74 20.20 22.88
N GLN A 474 -9.59 20.63 21.63
CA GLN A 474 -10.63 21.35 20.91
C GLN A 474 -11.46 20.36 20.09
N ILE A 475 -12.79 20.44 20.21
CA ILE A 475 -13.71 19.57 19.50
C ILE A 475 -14.36 20.36 18.37
N ILE A 476 -14.12 19.93 17.14
CA ILE A 476 -14.75 20.48 15.94
C ILE A 476 -15.21 19.30 15.09
N HIS A 477 -16.50 18.97 15.13
CA HIS A 477 -17.06 17.82 14.41
C HIS A 477 -16.85 17.92 12.89
N ASP A 478 -17.10 19.08 12.30
CA ASP A 478 -16.86 19.30 10.87
C ASP A 478 -15.34 19.26 10.58
N ARG A 479 -14.91 18.23 9.83
CA ARG A 479 -13.48 18.01 9.55
C ARG A 479 -12.86 19.09 8.69
N ALA A 480 -13.62 19.70 7.78
CA ALA A 480 -13.12 20.81 6.97
C ALA A 480 -12.83 22.02 7.85
N GLN A 481 -13.76 22.35 8.77
CA GLN A 481 -13.56 23.41 9.76
C GLN A 481 -12.41 23.10 10.73
N ALA A 482 -12.23 21.85 11.13
CA ALA A 482 -11.14 21.44 12.02
C ALA A 482 -9.76 21.65 11.36
N VAL A 483 -9.63 21.22 10.10
CA VAL A 483 -8.42 21.41 9.29
C VAL A 483 -8.14 22.88 9.04
N GLU A 484 -9.16 23.64 8.63
CA GLU A 484 -9.05 25.08 8.41
C GLU A 484 -8.60 25.80 9.67
N TYR A 485 -9.23 25.48 10.81
CA TYR A 485 -8.90 26.06 12.10
C TYR A 485 -7.44 25.82 12.46
N ALA A 486 -6.94 24.58 12.35
CA ALA A 486 -5.55 24.27 12.66
C ALA A 486 -4.57 25.08 11.79
N ILE A 487 -4.80 25.13 10.48
CA ILE A 487 -3.92 25.82 9.53
C ILE A 487 -3.91 27.34 9.77
N ARG A 488 -5.07 27.95 10.04
CA ARG A 488 -5.18 29.40 10.28
C ARG A 488 -4.57 29.86 11.59
N HIS A 489 -4.48 28.98 12.60
CA HIS A 489 -3.94 29.31 13.92
C HIS A 489 -2.47 28.89 14.12
N ALA A 490 -1.93 28.08 13.21
CA ALA A 490 -0.52 27.68 13.24
C ALA A 490 0.41 28.82 12.82
N GLU A 491 1.49 29.02 13.57
CA GLU A 491 2.56 29.95 13.21
C GLU A 491 3.47 29.36 12.12
N PRO A 492 4.24 30.16 11.35
CA PRO A 492 5.09 29.63 10.28
C PRO A 492 6.14 28.58 10.69
N CYS A 493 6.52 28.56 11.97
CA CYS A 493 7.42 27.55 12.53
C CYS A 493 6.70 26.29 13.03
N ASP A 494 5.38 26.32 13.16
CA ASP A 494 4.57 25.20 13.67
C ASP A 494 4.42 24.08 12.64
N ILE A 495 3.96 22.94 13.14
CA ILE A 495 3.63 21.75 12.36
C ILE A 495 2.16 21.43 12.55
N VAL A 496 1.44 21.25 11.45
CA VAL A 496 0.06 20.79 11.44
C VAL A 496 0.01 19.39 10.86
N MET A 497 -0.24 18.40 11.71
CA MET A 497 -0.43 17.03 11.32
C MET A 497 -1.93 16.69 11.26
N ILE A 498 -2.39 16.25 10.09
CA ILE A 498 -3.76 15.80 9.85
C ILE A 498 -3.74 14.29 9.69
N ALA A 499 -4.28 13.57 10.67
CA ALA A 499 -4.17 12.11 10.78
C ALA A 499 -5.51 11.38 10.61
N GLY A 500 -5.43 10.09 10.30
CA GLY A 500 -6.55 9.15 10.27
C GLY A 500 -6.96 8.74 8.85
N LYS A 501 -7.25 9.71 7.99
CA LYS A 501 -7.77 9.45 6.63
C LYS A 501 -6.69 9.27 5.58
N GLY A 502 -5.54 9.92 5.72
CA GLY A 502 -4.44 9.84 4.77
C GLY A 502 -4.89 10.16 3.33
N HIS A 503 -4.90 9.12 2.48
CA HIS A 503 -5.22 9.21 1.06
C HIS A 503 -6.73 9.12 0.76
N GLU A 504 -7.57 8.81 1.76
CA GLU A 504 -9.01 8.70 1.55
C GLU A 504 -9.59 10.05 1.09
N ASN A 505 -10.36 10.00 0.01
CA ASN A 505 -10.99 11.18 -0.61
C ASN A 505 -12.50 11.24 -0.39
N TYR A 506 -12.99 10.57 0.67
CA TYR A 506 -14.39 10.58 1.04
C TYR A 506 -14.59 10.60 2.55
N GLN A 507 -15.73 11.11 2.99
CA GLN A 507 -16.26 10.94 4.34
C GLN A 507 -17.54 10.11 4.29
N GLU A 508 -17.61 9.03 5.09
CA GLU A 508 -18.80 8.18 5.16
C GLU A 508 -19.70 8.55 6.35
N ILE A 509 -20.92 8.99 6.06
CA ILE A 509 -21.94 9.39 7.04
C ILE A 509 -23.25 8.69 6.69
N GLN A 510 -23.81 7.91 7.62
CA GLN A 510 -25.06 7.15 7.47
C GLN A 510 -25.10 6.31 6.16
N GLY A 511 -23.98 5.66 5.84
CA GLY A 511 -23.84 4.81 4.65
C GLY A 511 -23.68 5.58 3.32
N GLN A 512 -23.65 6.92 3.34
CA GLN A 512 -23.37 7.75 2.17
C GLN A 512 -21.94 8.26 2.17
N ARG A 513 -21.29 8.29 1.01
CA ARG A 513 -19.92 8.81 0.84
C ARG A 513 -19.95 10.19 0.21
N PHE A 514 -19.46 11.18 0.94
CA PHE A 514 -19.30 12.55 0.48
C PHE A 514 -17.84 12.78 0.10
N PHE A 515 -17.57 13.51 -0.99
CA PHE A 515 -16.19 13.81 -1.37
C PHE A 515 -15.53 14.71 -0.33
N MET A 516 -14.36 14.30 0.17
CA MET A 516 -13.56 15.06 1.13
C MET A 516 -12.14 14.48 1.17
N SER A 517 -11.14 15.31 0.90
CA SER A 517 -9.72 14.93 0.98
C SER A 517 -8.97 15.93 1.85
N ASP A 518 -8.26 15.46 2.87
CA ASP A 518 -7.47 16.31 3.76
C ASP A 518 -6.44 17.15 2.98
N ALA A 519 -5.87 16.59 1.90
CA ALA A 519 -4.89 17.29 1.04
C ALA A 519 -5.52 18.42 0.27
N VAL A 520 -6.71 18.18 -0.28
CA VAL A 520 -7.47 19.21 -1.00
C VAL A 520 -7.94 20.29 -0.03
N LEU A 521 -8.43 19.92 1.17
CA LEU A 521 -8.85 20.88 2.19
C LEU A 521 -7.70 21.79 2.64
N ALA A 522 -6.52 21.21 2.88
CA ALA A 522 -5.33 21.97 3.24
C ALA A 522 -4.90 22.94 2.13
N ASP A 523 -4.82 22.48 0.87
CA ASP A 523 -4.48 23.33 -0.28
C ASP A 523 -5.49 24.47 -0.50
N LEU A 524 -6.81 24.18 -0.39
CA LEU A 524 -7.84 25.21 -0.49
C LEU A 524 -7.70 26.27 0.60
N THR A 525 -7.52 25.85 1.86
CA THR A 525 -7.33 26.76 2.99
C THR A 525 -6.12 27.68 2.78
N LEU A 526 -4.99 27.13 2.33
CA LEU A 526 -3.78 27.91 2.05
C LEU A 526 -3.98 28.93 0.92
N ARG A 527 -4.73 28.56 -0.12
CA ARG A 527 -5.08 29.48 -1.22
C ARG A 527 -5.96 30.63 -0.75
N GLU A 528 -6.94 30.35 0.12
CA GLU A 528 -7.81 31.37 0.71
C GLU A 528 -7.01 32.36 1.57
N ILE A 529 -6.16 31.87 2.48
CA ILE A 529 -5.26 32.70 3.29
C ILE A 529 -4.40 33.61 2.41
N LYS A 530 -3.85 33.06 1.32
CA LYS A 530 -3.04 33.85 0.38
C LYS A 530 -3.86 34.92 -0.34
N GLN A 531 -5.09 34.63 -0.75
CA GLN A 531 -6.00 35.59 -1.40
C GLN A 531 -6.44 36.71 -0.44
N GLU A 532 -6.74 36.38 0.82
CA GLU A 532 -7.06 37.34 1.87
C GLU A 532 -5.87 38.30 2.11
N ALA A 533 -4.65 37.76 2.19
CA ALA A 533 -3.44 38.56 2.36
C ALA A 533 -3.20 39.53 1.19
N VAL A 534 -3.38 39.08 -0.06
CA VAL A 534 -3.27 39.95 -1.26
C VAL A 534 -4.33 41.05 -1.23
N SER A 535 -5.58 40.72 -0.94
CA SER A 535 -6.69 41.68 -0.86
C SER A 535 -6.47 42.73 0.22
N ALA A 536 -5.88 42.35 1.36
CA ALA A 536 -5.54 43.27 2.44
C ALA A 536 -4.41 44.25 2.06
N VAL A 537 -3.47 43.84 1.20
CA VAL A 537 -2.42 44.72 0.67
C VAL A 537 -2.99 45.73 -0.32
N ASP A 538 -3.88 45.30 -1.22
CA ASP A 538 -4.53 46.18 -2.21
C ASP A 538 -5.45 47.24 -1.57
N MET A 539 -6.11 46.90 -0.45
CA MET A 539 -6.85 47.90 0.32
C MET A 539 -5.93 48.93 1.01
N ARG A 540 -4.72 48.55 1.42
CA ARG A 540 -3.75 49.48 2.02
C ARG A 540 -3.08 50.39 0.99
N THR A 541 -2.87 49.92 -0.24
CA THR A 541 -2.26 50.74 -1.31
C THR A 541 -3.26 51.76 -1.87
N THR A 542 -4.56 51.44 -1.89
CA THR A 542 -5.62 52.37 -2.32
C THR A 542 -5.91 53.49 -1.30
N ASP A 543 -5.58 53.31 -0.02
CA ASP A 543 -5.81 54.30 1.05
C ASP A 543 -4.66 55.32 1.24
N THR A 544 -3.56 55.19 0.48
CA THR A 544 -2.44 56.17 0.49
C THR A 544 -2.61 57.33 -0.51
N GLY A 545 -3.77 57.44 -1.13
CA GLY A 545 -4.14 58.52 -2.05
C GLY A 545 -4.55 59.82 -1.36
N LYS A 546 -3.61 60.49 -0.68
CA LYS A 546 -3.56 61.96 -0.48
C LYS A 546 -2.24 62.36 0.20
N ILE A 547 -1.18 62.40 -0.61
CA ILE A 547 -0.03 63.24 -0.30
C ILE A 547 -0.28 64.55 -1.06
N ASP A 548 -0.76 65.56 -0.35
CA ASP A 548 -0.81 66.94 -0.87
C ASP A 548 0.64 67.43 -1.06
N LEU A 549 0.86 68.05 -2.23
CA LEU A 549 2.12 68.67 -2.68
C LEU A 549 2.67 69.73 -1.72
#